data_AF-A0A506Y275-F1
#
_entry.id   AF-A0A506Y275-F1
#
_cell.length_a   1.000
_cell.length_b   1.000
_cell.length_c   1.000
_cell.angle_alpha   90.00
_cell.angle_beta   90.00
_cell.angle_gamma   90.00
#
_symmetry.space_group_name_H-M   'P 1'
#
loop_
_entity.id
_entity.type
_entity.pdbx_description
1 polymer ?
#
loop_
_entity_poly.entity_id
_entity_poly.type
_entity_poly.pdbx_seq_one_letter_code
_entity_poly.pdbx_strand_id
1 'polypeptide(L)'
;MTDPHEPADRENESAPAEPDGAAVEPRTPVEPPLDTAAIQTAARAAARERASEIRTQQRKSDRRRTWLLRGGLVTGIVAVVVVVTFVIISFASPSQRGPRNMLSDGIRIGADLKALRTGSLGPGESPTEARDQDGAIPIRLYVDYFQPDSAAFAKANSKQLRSWVSDGAATLEIHPIALSSKSGSDQYALRAANAAGCVAEFSPDAFLDFHVALLAAQPSQESGGMSDARILAVAKKAKVQSMSDVTSCVESRRFGKWVQAASNRAVNGPLPGTKVKAVSATPLVLLGSAQFVPSSYSNSKELARAFVEANGGDFTQDESASPSPSPSASSSAPAAG
;
A
#
# COMPACT_ATOMS: atom_id res chain seq x y z
N MET A 1 0.85 -50.96 37.18
CA MET A 1 1.92 -50.33 37.97
C MET A 1 1.32 -49.04 38.53
N THR A 2 0.77 -49.08 39.74
CA THR A 2 1.48 -48.92 41.05
C THR A 2 1.96 -47.46 41.18
N ASP A 3 1.29 -46.52 41.88
CA ASP A 3 0.58 -46.57 43.19
C ASP A 3 1.56 -46.78 44.37
N PRO A 4 1.30 -46.28 45.60
CA PRO A 4 1.09 -44.87 46.01
C PRO A 4 1.94 -44.49 47.25
N HIS A 5 1.82 -43.26 47.79
CA HIS A 5 1.89 -43.03 49.26
C HIS A 5 1.27 -41.68 49.73
N GLU A 6 0.15 -41.79 50.44
CA GLU A 6 -0.19 -41.03 51.67
C GLU A 6 0.51 -41.78 52.86
N PRO A 7 0.49 -41.40 54.18
CA PRO A 7 -0.42 -40.44 54.81
C PRO A 7 0.04 -39.62 56.06
N ALA A 8 -0.86 -38.70 56.43
CA ALA A 8 -1.39 -38.36 57.77
C ALA A 8 -0.53 -38.03 59.04
N ASP A 9 -1.20 -37.21 59.88
CA ASP A 9 -1.47 -37.40 61.33
C ASP A 9 -0.84 -36.51 62.42
N ARG A 10 -1.77 -36.01 63.26
CA ARG A 10 -1.78 -35.72 64.71
C ARG A 10 -0.96 -34.59 65.36
N GLU A 11 -1.75 -33.68 65.95
CA GLU A 11 -1.76 -33.26 67.36
C GLU A 11 -0.77 -33.95 68.32
N ASN A 12 -0.19 -33.17 69.26
CA ASN A 12 -0.29 -33.53 70.68
C ASN A 12 -0.15 -32.32 71.62
N GLU A 13 -0.92 -32.36 72.71
CA GLU A 13 -0.88 -31.48 73.87
C GLU A 13 -0.20 -32.23 75.04
N SER A 14 0.59 -31.57 75.89
CA SER A 14 1.03 -32.13 77.19
C SER A 14 1.59 -31.09 78.16
N ALA A 15 0.99 -31.01 79.35
CA ALA A 15 1.61 -30.47 80.58
C ALA A 15 2.56 -31.53 81.22
N PRO A 16 3.27 -31.29 82.35
CA PRO A 16 2.69 -31.12 83.70
C PRO A 16 3.40 -29.97 84.49
N ALA A 17 3.38 -29.79 85.83
CA ALA A 17 2.88 -30.57 86.98
C ALA A 17 2.50 -29.67 88.19
N GLU A 18 1.99 -30.29 89.26
CA GLU A 18 1.73 -29.72 90.60
C GLU A 18 2.92 -30.01 91.57
N PRO A 19 3.04 -29.34 92.75
CA PRO A 19 2.34 -29.85 93.95
C PRO A 19 1.94 -28.83 95.06
N ASP A 20 0.78 -29.09 95.67
CA ASP A 20 0.46 -29.19 97.12
C ASP A 20 1.12 -28.25 98.19
N GLY A 21 0.30 -27.72 99.13
CA GLY A 21 0.83 -27.16 100.40
C GLY A 21 0.16 -25.92 101.05
N ALA A 22 -0.92 -26.13 101.80
CA ALA A 22 -1.35 -25.42 103.04
C ALA A 22 -1.31 -23.86 103.19
N ALA A 23 -2.52 -23.30 103.27
CA ALA A 23 -2.99 -22.03 103.87
C ALA A 23 -2.12 -21.19 104.85
N VAL A 24 -2.05 -19.87 104.59
CA VAL A 24 -2.03 -18.77 105.59
C VAL A 24 -2.70 -17.50 104.98
N GLU A 25 -3.73 -16.95 105.63
CA GLU A 25 -4.17 -15.54 105.43
C GLU A 25 -3.22 -14.60 106.20
N PRO A 26 -2.80 -13.43 105.66
CA PRO A 26 -3.67 -12.25 105.84
C PRO A 26 -3.52 -11.06 104.85
N ARG A 27 -4.55 -10.19 104.87
CA ARG A 27 -4.56 -8.74 104.52
C ARG A 27 -4.28 -8.32 103.07
N THR A 28 -5.37 -7.95 102.41
CA THR A 28 -5.43 -7.14 101.18
C THR A 28 -4.74 -5.77 101.33
N PRO A 29 -3.87 -5.39 100.38
CA PRO A 29 -3.70 -3.99 100.00
C PRO A 29 -4.98 -3.50 99.31
N VAL A 30 -5.46 -2.32 99.64
CA VAL A 30 -6.57 -1.68 98.92
C VAL A 30 -6.06 -1.22 97.55
N GLU A 31 -6.37 -1.96 96.49
CA GLU A 31 -6.27 -1.40 95.14
C GLU A 31 -7.25 -0.23 95.00
N PRO A 32 -6.81 0.93 94.46
CA PRO A 32 -7.73 2.01 94.14
C PRO A 32 -8.71 1.53 93.05
N PRO A 33 -9.97 1.98 93.05
CA PRO A 33 -10.95 1.53 92.09
C PRO A 33 -10.49 1.83 90.66
N LEU A 34 -10.53 0.80 89.79
CA LEU A 34 -10.33 0.95 88.35
C LEU A 34 -11.33 1.98 87.81
N ASP A 35 -10.85 3.19 87.50
CA ASP A 35 -11.66 4.26 86.94
C ASP A 35 -12.10 3.89 85.52
N THR A 36 -13.26 3.24 85.48
CA THR A 36 -13.92 2.80 84.26
C THR A 36 -14.40 3.98 83.42
N ALA A 37 -14.55 5.19 83.99
CA ALA A 37 -14.82 6.40 83.23
C ALA A 37 -13.54 6.91 82.54
N ALA A 38 -12.37 6.84 83.18
CA ALA A 38 -11.08 7.12 82.54
C ALA A 38 -10.80 6.14 81.39
N ILE A 39 -11.06 4.84 81.57
CA ILE A 39 -10.89 3.82 80.51
C ILE A 39 -11.85 4.09 79.34
N GLN A 40 -13.12 4.40 79.61
CA GLN A 40 -14.10 4.71 78.55
C GLN A 40 -13.80 6.02 77.81
N THR A 41 -13.29 7.05 78.49
CA THR A 41 -12.90 8.31 77.86
C THR A 41 -11.65 8.14 77.01
N ALA A 42 -10.64 7.40 77.47
CA ALA A 42 -9.46 7.02 76.68
C ALA A 42 -9.84 6.21 75.43
N ALA A 43 -10.73 5.21 75.55
CA ALA A 43 -11.22 4.44 74.40
C ALA A 43 -11.95 5.32 73.37
N ARG A 44 -12.77 6.29 73.82
CA ARG A 44 -13.43 7.27 72.95
C ARG A 44 -12.45 8.24 72.29
N ALA A 45 -11.35 8.60 72.96
CA ALA A 45 -10.28 9.42 72.39
C ALA A 45 -9.53 8.67 71.29
N ALA A 46 -9.04 7.45 71.57
CA ALA A 46 -8.33 6.61 70.60
C ALA A 46 -9.20 6.26 69.37
N ALA A 47 -10.51 6.06 69.55
CA ALA A 47 -11.44 5.86 68.45
C ALA A 47 -11.59 7.12 67.55
N ARG A 48 -11.59 8.32 68.15
CA ARG A 48 -11.63 9.59 67.41
C ARG A 48 -10.33 9.86 66.66
N GLU A 49 -9.20 9.54 67.26
CA GLU A 49 -7.87 9.69 66.66
C GLU A 49 -7.72 8.79 65.42
N ARG A 50 -7.98 7.48 65.55
CA ARG A 50 -7.98 6.53 64.41
C ARG A 50 -8.97 6.92 63.32
N ALA A 51 -10.17 7.41 63.69
CA ALA A 51 -11.14 7.92 62.73
C ALA A 51 -10.66 9.20 62.01
N SER A 52 -9.83 10.02 62.66
CA SER A 52 -9.21 11.20 62.02
C SER A 52 -8.10 10.79 61.04
N GLU A 53 -7.23 9.85 61.41
CA GLU A 53 -6.16 9.34 60.56
C GLU A 53 -6.71 8.71 59.28
N ILE A 54 -7.70 7.80 59.40
CA ILE A 54 -8.37 7.15 58.25
C ILE A 54 -8.96 8.21 57.29
N ARG A 55 -9.60 9.26 57.82
CA ARG A 55 -10.12 10.37 57.00
C ARG A 55 -9.01 11.17 56.29
N THR A 56 -7.83 11.33 56.91
CA THR A 56 -6.71 12.02 56.26
C THR A 56 -6.08 11.17 55.14
N GLN A 57 -6.03 9.85 55.32
CA GLN A 57 -5.53 8.93 54.29
C GLN A 57 -6.51 8.84 53.10
N GLN A 58 -7.81 8.68 53.36
CA GLN A 58 -8.85 8.67 52.31
C GLN A 58 -8.84 9.96 51.48
N ARG A 59 -8.72 11.14 52.12
CA ARG A 59 -8.59 12.42 51.40
C ARG A 59 -7.36 12.50 50.48
N LYS A 60 -6.26 11.81 50.82
CA LYS A 60 -5.05 11.75 49.96
C LYS A 60 -5.25 10.78 48.79
N SER A 61 -5.89 9.62 48.99
CA SER A 61 -6.18 8.67 47.90
C SER A 61 -7.23 9.21 46.93
N ASP A 62 -8.29 9.84 47.40
CA ASP A 62 -9.38 10.34 46.55
C ASP A 62 -8.92 11.48 45.64
N ARG A 63 -8.05 12.36 46.15
CA ARG A 63 -7.42 13.41 45.32
C ARG A 63 -6.51 12.81 44.26
N ARG A 64 -5.69 11.80 44.57
CA ARG A 64 -4.87 11.10 43.56
C ARG A 64 -5.74 10.38 42.51
N ARG A 65 -6.76 9.63 42.94
CA ARG A 65 -7.67 8.88 42.06
C ARG A 65 -8.46 9.81 41.13
N THR A 66 -8.98 10.92 41.62
CA THR A 66 -9.69 11.90 40.78
C THR A 66 -8.78 12.61 39.78
N TRP A 67 -7.54 12.93 40.15
CA TRP A 67 -6.55 13.49 39.22
C TRP A 67 -6.08 12.47 38.18
N LEU A 68 -5.85 11.21 38.57
CA LEU A 68 -5.48 10.13 37.64
C LEU A 68 -6.62 9.81 36.65
N LEU A 69 -7.87 9.76 37.10
CA LEU A 69 -9.03 9.53 36.23
C LEU A 69 -9.25 10.69 35.24
N ARG A 70 -9.14 11.95 35.71
CA ARG A 70 -9.27 13.13 34.84
C ARG A 70 -8.10 13.26 33.87
N GLY A 71 -6.87 13.05 34.33
CA GLY A 71 -5.67 13.06 33.49
C GLY A 71 -5.67 11.94 32.45
N GLY A 72 -6.04 10.72 32.85
CA GLY A 72 -6.16 9.57 31.93
C GLY A 72 -7.23 9.79 30.87
N LEU A 73 -8.39 10.36 31.22
CA LEU A 73 -9.43 10.71 30.25
C LEU A 73 -8.95 11.76 29.25
N VAL A 74 -8.32 12.85 29.72
CA VAL A 74 -7.79 13.91 28.83
C VAL A 74 -6.69 13.35 27.92
N THR A 75 -5.73 12.61 28.45
CA THR A 75 -4.65 12.01 27.66
C THR A 75 -5.19 10.98 26.66
N GLY A 76 -6.18 10.17 27.04
CA GLY A 76 -6.86 9.23 26.15
C GLY A 76 -7.60 9.93 25.02
N ILE A 77 -8.34 11.01 25.31
CA ILE A 77 -9.00 11.83 24.29
C ILE A 77 -7.96 12.49 23.37
N VAL A 78 -6.86 13.05 23.90
CA VAL A 78 -5.79 13.63 23.07
C VAL A 78 -5.13 12.57 22.20
N ALA A 79 -4.86 11.37 22.70
CA ALA A 79 -4.30 10.28 21.91
C ALA A 79 -5.25 9.81 20.81
N VAL A 80 -6.55 9.65 21.12
CA VAL A 80 -7.58 9.33 20.13
C VAL A 80 -7.73 10.45 19.11
N VAL A 81 -7.73 11.72 19.52
CA VAL A 81 -7.76 12.87 18.60
C VAL A 81 -6.51 12.89 17.73
N VAL A 82 -5.30 12.66 18.26
CA VAL A 82 -4.08 12.59 17.44
C VAL A 82 -4.16 11.43 16.44
N VAL A 83 -4.63 10.25 16.83
CA VAL A 83 -4.82 9.11 15.92
C VAL A 83 -5.90 9.41 14.87
N VAL A 84 -7.06 9.94 15.28
CA VAL A 84 -8.17 10.27 14.38
C VAL A 84 -7.80 11.42 13.45
N THR A 85 -7.09 12.45 13.91
CA THR A 85 -6.56 13.54 13.08
C THR A 85 -5.45 13.04 12.16
N PHE A 86 -4.57 12.13 12.59
CA PHE A 86 -3.57 11.49 11.73
C PHE A 86 -4.23 10.63 10.63
N VAL A 87 -5.27 9.87 10.98
CA VAL A 87 -6.10 9.08 10.05
C VAL A 87 -6.85 10.00 9.09
N ILE A 88 -7.50 11.06 9.60
CA ILE A 88 -8.21 12.05 8.77
C ILE A 88 -7.25 12.76 7.85
N ILE A 89 -6.08 13.24 8.29
CA ILE A 89 -5.09 13.90 7.42
C ILE A 89 -4.50 12.91 6.40
N SER A 90 -4.29 11.64 6.78
CA SER A 90 -3.88 10.59 5.84
C SER A 90 -4.94 10.32 4.76
N PHE A 91 -6.23 10.33 5.11
CA PHE A 91 -7.33 10.15 4.15
C PHE A 91 -7.81 11.45 3.47
N ALA A 92 -7.48 12.62 4.01
CA ALA A 92 -7.85 13.95 3.52
C ALA A 92 -6.65 14.73 2.96
N SER A 93 -5.58 14.02 2.56
CA SER A 93 -4.47 14.62 1.84
C SER A 93 -4.95 15.30 0.54
N PRO A 94 -4.60 16.58 0.30
CA PRO A 94 -5.13 17.39 -0.80
C PRO A 94 -4.44 17.13 -2.14
N SER A 95 -4.39 15.86 -2.59
CA SER A 95 -4.03 15.51 -3.96
C SER A 95 -5.06 14.57 -4.57
N GLN A 96 -6.13 15.18 -5.08
CA GLN A 96 -7.02 14.58 -6.09
C GLN A 96 -6.37 14.55 -7.48
N ARG A 97 -5.17 15.13 -7.65
CA ARG A 97 -4.37 15.03 -8.88
C ARG A 97 -3.66 13.70 -9.00
N GLY A 98 -3.45 13.24 -10.23
CA GLY A 98 -2.53 12.15 -10.55
C GLY A 98 -1.05 12.55 -10.40
N PRO A 99 -0.12 11.60 -10.64
CA PRO A 99 1.30 11.88 -10.76
C PRO A 99 1.60 12.84 -11.91
N ARG A 100 2.66 13.63 -11.78
CA ARG A 100 3.32 14.26 -12.93
C ARG A 100 3.86 13.18 -13.86
N ASN A 101 3.99 13.53 -15.14
CA ASN A 101 4.39 12.59 -16.20
C ASN A 101 3.35 11.47 -16.45
N MET A 102 2.10 11.63 -15.96
CA MET A 102 0.97 10.69 -16.13
C MET A 102 -0.34 11.40 -16.49
N LEU A 103 -0.28 12.43 -17.35
CA LEU A 103 -1.46 13.19 -17.81
C LEU A 103 -2.50 12.33 -18.57
N SER A 104 -2.07 11.23 -19.16
CA SER A 104 -2.88 10.23 -19.88
C SER A 104 -3.26 9.02 -19.02
N ASP A 105 -3.14 9.12 -17.69
CA ASP A 105 -3.06 8.00 -16.73
C ASP A 105 -1.89 7.01 -16.96
N GLY A 106 -1.06 7.22 -17.99
CA GLY A 106 0.11 6.43 -18.29
C GLY A 106 1.37 7.27 -18.33
N ILE A 107 2.52 6.68 -17.99
CA ILE A 107 3.82 7.31 -18.25
C ILE A 107 4.35 6.81 -19.58
N ARG A 108 4.78 7.76 -20.42
CA ARG A 108 5.31 7.50 -21.76
C ARG A 108 6.83 7.48 -21.73
N ILE A 109 7.42 6.45 -22.31
CA ILE A 109 8.84 6.28 -22.54
C ILE A 109 9.09 6.37 -24.05
N GLY A 110 10.06 7.18 -24.46
CA GLY A 110 10.50 7.35 -25.84
C GLY A 110 11.97 7.01 -26.01
N ALA A 111 12.58 7.58 -27.05
CA ALA A 111 14.00 7.43 -27.38
C ALA A 111 14.92 7.61 -26.15
N ASP A 112 16.10 6.97 -26.21
CA ASP A 112 17.06 6.87 -25.10
C ASP A 112 16.49 6.26 -23.80
N LEU A 113 15.34 5.56 -23.90
CA LEU A 113 14.56 5.03 -22.78
C LEU A 113 14.16 6.10 -21.74
N LYS A 114 13.99 7.35 -22.19
CA LYS A 114 13.62 8.49 -21.33
C LYS A 114 12.12 8.70 -21.27
N ALA A 115 11.65 9.17 -20.12
CA ALA A 115 10.24 9.46 -19.92
C ALA A 115 9.89 10.84 -20.51
N LEU A 116 8.88 10.87 -21.37
CA LEU A 116 8.32 12.12 -21.88
C LEU A 116 7.65 12.87 -20.74
N ARG A 117 8.12 14.10 -20.47
CA ARG A 117 7.64 14.87 -19.32
C ARG A 117 6.29 15.49 -19.63
N THR A 118 5.32 15.30 -18.75
CA THR A 118 3.97 15.86 -18.86
C THR A 118 3.49 16.41 -17.52
N GLY A 119 2.37 17.12 -17.55
CA GLY A 119 1.68 17.57 -16.34
C GLY A 119 1.16 16.41 -15.49
N SER A 120 0.41 16.74 -14.46
CA SER A 120 -0.42 15.81 -13.71
C SER A 120 -1.88 15.98 -14.11
N LEU A 121 -2.61 14.88 -14.28
CA LEU A 121 -4.06 14.93 -14.43
C LEU A 121 -4.72 15.55 -13.18
N GLY A 122 -5.63 16.50 -13.35
CA GLY A 122 -6.29 17.20 -12.26
C GLY A 122 -7.45 16.42 -11.61
N PRO A 123 -8.04 16.97 -10.54
CA PRO A 123 -9.17 16.40 -9.82
C PRO A 123 -10.40 16.18 -10.73
N GLY A 124 -10.75 14.92 -10.98
CA GLY A 124 -11.94 14.59 -11.80
C GLY A 124 -11.79 14.88 -13.30
N GLU A 125 -10.60 15.28 -13.76
CA GLU A 125 -10.32 15.46 -15.18
C GLU A 125 -10.27 14.11 -15.92
N SER A 126 -10.58 14.14 -17.21
CA SER A 126 -10.43 13.00 -18.12
C SER A 126 -8.98 12.93 -18.63
N PRO A 127 -8.37 11.73 -18.72
CA PRO A 127 -7.03 11.56 -19.27
C PRO A 127 -6.91 12.18 -20.67
N THR A 128 -5.82 12.91 -20.90
CA THR A 128 -5.52 13.44 -22.24
C THR A 128 -4.98 12.32 -23.12
N GLU A 129 -5.47 12.18 -24.35
CA GLU A 129 -4.90 11.25 -25.31
C GLU A 129 -3.42 11.54 -25.54
N ALA A 130 -2.59 10.52 -25.39
CA ALA A 130 -1.18 10.59 -25.73
C ALA A 130 -1.04 10.87 -27.23
N ARG A 131 -0.45 12.01 -27.60
CA ARG A 131 -0.14 12.29 -29.00
C ARG A 131 1.00 11.37 -29.45
N ASP A 132 0.72 10.50 -30.42
CA ASP A 132 1.72 9.61 -31.01
C ASP A 132 2.86 10.40 -31.66
N GLN A 133 4.02 9.75 -31.81
CA GLN A 133 5.16 10.33 -32.51
C GLN A 133 5.20 9.77 -33.94
N ASP A 134 5.35 10.66 -34.92
CA ASP A 134 5.31 10.29 -36.33
C ASP A 134 6.38 9.22 -36.65
N GLY A 135 5.98 8.13 -37.28
CA GLY A 135 6.86 7.00 -37.62
C GLY A 135 7.17 6.03 -36.47
N ALA A 136 6.64 6.25 -35.25
CA ALA A 136 6.87 5.36 -34.09
C ALA A 136 5.56 4.71 -33.62
N ILE A 137 5.50 3.38 -33.58
CA ILE A 137 4.30 2.65 -33.15
C ILE A 137 4.05 2.89 -31.65
N PRO A 138 2.86 3.37 -31.24
CA PRO A 138 2.54 3.50 -29.82
C PRO A 138 2.16 2.14 -29.25
N ILE A 139 2.97 1.66 -28.31
CA ILE A 139 2.73 0.46 -27.51
C ILE A 139 2.15 0.91 -26.17
N ARG A 140 0.89 0.55 -25.88
CA ARG A 140 0.24 0.87 -24.60
C ARG A 140 0.04 -0.39 -23.77
N LEU A 141 0.51 -0.35 -22.52
CA LEU A 141 0.43 -1.45 -21.55
C LEU A 141 -0.40 -1.03 -20.35
N TYR A 142 -1.56 -1.68 -20.13
CA TYR A 142 -2.27 -1.57 -18.85
C TYR A 142 -1.89 -2.75 -17.97
N VAL A 143 -1.34 -2.46 -16.79
CA VAL A 143 -0.62 -3.44 -15.97
C VAL A 143 -1.09 -3.41 -14.53
N ASP A 144 -1.47 -4.58 -14.02
CA ASP A 144 -1.61 -4.85 -12.60
C ASP A 144 -0.35 -5.59 -12.12
N TYR A 145 0.37 -4.99 -11.17
CA TYR A 145 1.63 -5.52 -10.65
C TYR A 145 1.48 -6.80 -9.80
N PHE A 146 0.26 -7.23 -9.47
CA PHE A 146 0.01 -8.52 -8.85
C PHE A 146 -0.39 -9.61 -9.84
N GLN A 147 -0.72 -9.31 -11.10
CA GLN A 147 -1.17 -10.35 -12.05
C GLN A 147 0.01 -11.15 -12.65
N PRO A 148 0.00 -12.50 -12.58
CA PRO A 148 1.09 -13.34 -13.09
C PRO A 148 1.38 -13.16 -14.58
N ASP A 149 0.34 -12.99 -15.40
CA ASP A 149 0.47 -12.76 -16.84
C ASP A 149 1.21 -11.45 -17.15
N SER A 150 1.07 -10.43 -16.28
CA SER A 150 1.81 -9.16 -16.44
C SER A 150 3.30 -9.36 -16.17
N ALA A 151 3.65 -10.19 -15.19
CA ALA A 151 5.05 -10.54 -14.93
C ALA A 151 5.64 -11.46 -16.02
N ALA A 152 4.85 -12.42 -16.53
CA ALA A 152 5.24 -13.27 -17.65
C ALA A 152 5.52 -12.44 -18.91
N PHE A 153 4.63 -11.49 -19.23
CA PHE A 153 4.80 -10.58 -20.36
C PHE A 153 6.07 -9.73 -20.23
N ALA A 154 6.28 -9.06 -19.09
CA ALA A 154 7.46 -8.23 -18.89
C ALA A 154 8.76 -9.05 -18.92
N LYS A 155 8.76 -10.25 -18.35
CA LYS A 155 9.91 -11.17 -18.41
C LYS A 155 10.27 -11.57 -19.84
N ALA A 156 9.29 -11.86 -20.69
CA ALA A 156 9.52 -12.26 -22.07
C ALA A 156 9.85 -11.07 -23.01
N ASN A 157 9.20 -9.93 -22.82
CA ASN A 157 9.15 -8.85 -23.83
C ASN A 157 9.99 -7.61 -23.49
N SER A 158 10.40 -7.40 -22.22
CA SER A 158 11.10 -6.17 -21.81
C SER A 158 12.38 -5.87 -22.61
N LYS A 159 13.13 -6.87 -23.06
CA LYS A 159 14.34 -6.66 -23.89
C LYS A 159 14.01 -6.11 -25.28
N GLN A 160 13.01 -6.65 -25.96
CA GLN A 160 12.65 -6.20 -27.32
C GLN A 160 11.89 -4.88 -27.31
N LEU A 161 11.00 -4.67 -26.32
CA LEU A 161 10.37 -3.37 -26.07
C LEU A 161 11.41 -2.26 -25.86
N ARG A 162 12.48 -2.53 -25.09
CA ARG A 162 13.59 -1.59 -24.91
C ARG A 162 14.36 -1.31 -26.20
N SER A 163 14.56 -2.30 -27.08
CA SER A 163 15.17 -2.06 -28.39
C SER A 163 14.29 -1.10 -29.19
N TRP A 164 13.05 -1.49 -29.49
CA TRP A 164 12.16 -0.68 -30.35
C TRP A 164 11.96 0.75 -29.85
N VAL A 165 11.90 0.95 -28.53
CA VAL A 165 11.79 2.29 -27.92
C VAL A 165 13.10 3.07 -27.98
N SER A 166 14.25 2.42 -27.78
CA SER A 166 15.57 3.06 -27.90
C SER A 166 15.92 3.39 -29.35
N ASP A 167 15.50 2.53 -30.28
CA ASP A 167 15.73 2.63 -31.73
C ASP A 167 14.74 3.61 -32.41
N GLY A 168 13.79 4.19 -31.65
CA GLY A 168 12.77 5.13 -32.13
C GLY A 168 11.59 4.50 -32.88
N ALA A 169 11.63 3.20 -33.18
CA ALA A 169 10.55 2.46 -33.85
C ALA A 169 9.24 2.38 -33.04
N ALA A 170 9.30 2.59 -31.72
CA ALA A 170 8.15 2.57 -30.83
C ALA A 170 8.17 3.68 -29.78
N THR A 171 6.99 4.05 -29.30
CA THR A 171 6.85 4.68 -27.97
C THR A 171 6.18 3.69 -27.03
N LEU A 172 6.56 3.68 -25.75
CA LEU A 172 6.01 2.76 -24.76
C LEU A 172 5.31 3.53 -23.65
N GLU A 173 4.00 3.41 -23.58
CA GLU A 173 3.18 3.98 -22.51
C GLU A 173 2.70 2.89 -21.56
N ILE A 174 2.90 3.12 -20.26
CA ILE A 174 2.57 2.17 -19.21
C ILE A 174 1.55 2.82 -18.26
N HIS A 175 0.38 2.21 -18.13
CA HIS A 175 -0.70 2.59 -17.22
C HIS A 175 -0.75 1.62 -16.02
N PRO A 176 -0.22 2.01 -14.84
CA PRO A 176 -0.42 1.26 -13.60
C PRO A 176 -1.89 1.24 -13.18
N ILE A 177 -2.48 0.06 -13.08
CA ILE A 177 -3.83 -0.15 -12.57
C ILE A 177 -3.84 -1.23 -11.47
N ALA A 178 -4.94 -1.30 -10.73
CA ALA A 178 -5.13 -2.26 -9.65
C ALA A 178 -6.52 -2.90 -9.80
N LEU A 179 -6.58 -4.04 -10.48
CA LEU A 179 -7.80 -4.83 -10.66
C LEU A 179 -7.90 -5.93 -9.59
N SER A 180 -6.74 -6.42 -9.14
CA SER A 180 -6.58 -7.45 -8.12
C SER A 180 -6.81 -6.94 -6.69
N SER A 181 -7.02 -5.64 -6.49
CA SER A 181 -7.29 -5.03 -5.17
C SER A 181 -8.70 -5.32 -4.62
N LYS A 182 -9.27 -6.49 -4.98
CA LYS A 182 -10.49 -7.07 -4.42
C LYS A 182 -10.22 -8.39 -3.67
N SER A 183 -9.04 -9.01 -3.80
CA SER A 183 -8.77 -10.37 -3.30
C SER A 183 -7.83 -10.48 -2.10
N GLY A 184 -7.30 -9.37 -1.55
CA GLY A 184 -6.38 -9.43 -0.40
C GLY A 184 -6.46 -8.22 0.54
N SER A 185 -6.40 -8.49 1.85
CA SER A 185 -6.43 -7.47 2.92
C SER A 185 -5.29 -6.45 2.85
N ASP A 186 -4.17 -6.82 2.23
CA ASP A 186 -2.97 -6.00 2.08
C ASP A 186 -3.11 -4.92 0.99
N GLN A 187 -3.95 -5.15 -0.03
CA GLN A 187 -4.09 -4.28 -1.21
C GLN A 187 -2.78 -4.04 -1.99
N TYR A 188 -1.94 -5.06 -2.13
CA TYR A 188 -0.63 -4.95 -2.79
C TYR A 188 -0.68 -4.35 -4.20
N ALA A 189 -1.61 -4.76 -5.07
CA ALA A 189 -1.76 -4.20 -6.41
C ALA A 189 -1.91 -2.66 -6.40
N LEU A 190 -2.73 -2.15 -5.47
CA LEU A 190 -2.95 -0.71 -5.28
C LEU A 190 -1.68 0.01 -4.80
N ARG A 191 -0.92 -0.60 -3.87
CA ARG A 191 0.34 -0.01 -3.36
C ARG A 191 1.46 -0.03 -4.40
N ALA A 192 1.56 -1.11 -5.16
CA ALA A 192 2.52 -1.26 -6.25
C ALA A 192 2.26 -0.24 -7.37
N ALA A 193 1.01 -0.05 -7.78
CA ALA A 193 0.63 0.98 -8.74
C ALA A 193 0.82 2.41 -8.16
N ASN A 194 0.54 2.63 -6.87
CA ASN A 194 0.87 3.90 -6.20
C ASN A 194 2.40 4.17 -6.23
N ALA A 195 3.22 3.16 -5.96
CA ALA A 195 4.68 3.29 -6.01
C ALA A 195 5.18 3.58 -7.43
N ALA A 196 4.57 2.98 -8.46
CA ALA A 196 4.83 3.34 -9.85
C ALA A 196 4.51 4.82 -10.12
N GLY A 197 3.38 5.33 -9.63
CA GLY A 197 3.05 6.77 -9.67
C GLY A 197 4.07 7.64 -8.93
N CYS A 198 4.57 7.21 -7.76
CA CYS A 198 5.62 7.93 -7.04
C CYS A 198 6.95 7.98 -7.80
N VAL A 199 7.35 6.88 -8.46
CA VAL A 199 8.54 6.87 -9.32
C VAL A 199 8.33 7.76 -10.54
N ALA A 200 7.13 7.78 -11.13
CA ALA A 200 6.79 8.69 -12.23
C ALA A 200 6.85 10.18 -11.83
N GLU A 201 6.40 10.54 -10.62
CA GLU A 201 6.47 11.92 -10.11
C GLU A 201 7.91 12.39 -9.88
N PHE A 202 8.74 11.58 -9.21
CA PHE A 202 10.03 12.03 -8.65
C PHE A 202 11.29 11.51 -9.37
N SER A 203 11.19 10.44 -10.14
CA SER A 203 12.31 9.81 -10.87
C SER A 203 11.85 9.17 -12.19
N PRO A 204 11.16 9.92 -13.07
CA PRO A 204 10.46 9.36 -14.23
C PRO A 204 11.38 8.58 -15.19
N ASP A 205 12.63 8.99 -15.37
CA ASP A 205 13.59 8.31 -16.26
C ASP A 205 14.06 6.94 -15.73
N ALA A 206 13.80 6.62 -14.45
CA ALA A 206 14.04 5.30 -13.87
C ALA A 206 12.78 4.41 -13.86
N PHE A 207 11.64 4.91 -14.37
CA PHE A 207 10.37 4.19 -14.29
C PHE A 207 10.40 2.85 -15.00
N LEU A 208 10.97 2.77 -16.20
CA LEU A 208 10.99 1.51 -16.97
C LEU A 208 11.86 0.42 -16.28
N ASP A 209 12.94 0.83 -15.61
CA ASP A 209 13.76 -0.07 -14.80
C ASP A 209 13.01 -0.53 -13.55
N PHE A 210 12.30 0.38 -12.88
CA PHE A 210 11.47 0.05 -11.72
C PHE A 210 10.30 -0.87 -12.08
N HIS A 211 9.59 -0.59 -13.17
CA HIS A 211 8.48 -1.38 -13.68
C HIS A 211 8.89 -2.84 -13.94
N VAL A 212 9.99 -3.04 -14.68
CA VAL A 212 10.52 -4.38 -14.96
C VAL A 212 11.01 -5.06 -13.68
N ALA A 213 11.69 -4.34 -12.79
CA ALA A 213 12.20 -4.89 -11.54
C ALA A 213 11.07 -5.28 -10.56
N LEU A 214 9.96 -4.54 -10.52
CA LEU A 214 8.82 -4.81 -9.67
C LEU A 214 8.03 -6.03 -10.14
N LEU A 215 7.82 -6.17 -11.45
CA LEU A 215 7.23 -7.38 -12.03
C LEU A 215 8.15 -8.61 -11.90
N ALA A 216 9.47 -8.44 -12.06
CA ALA A 216 10.43 -9.52 -11.83
C ALA A 216 10.53 -9.94 -10.36
N ALA A 217 10.19 -9.04 -9.42
CA ALA A 217 10.14 -9.30 -7.98
C ALA A 217 8.73 -9.66 -7.48
N GLN A 218 7.75 -9.85 -8.37
CA GLN A 218 6.34 -10.07 -8.02
C GLN A 218 6.18 -11.19 -6.97
N PRO A 219 5.41 -10.96 -5.89
CA PRO A 219 5.16 -11.96 -4.87
C PRO A 219 4.19 -13.04 -5.36
N SER A 220 4.19 -14.22 -4.73
CA SER A 220 3.25 -15.31 -5.06
C SER A 220 1.79 -14.87 -4.89
N GLN A 221 0.88 -15.41 -5.70
CA GLN A 221 -0.57 -15.19 -5.55
C GLN A 221 -1.08 -15.70 -4.19
N GLU A 222 -0.49 -16.78 -3.68
CA GLU A 222 -0.80 -17.36 -2.37
C GLU A 222 -0.27 -16.52 -1.19
N SER A 223 0.47 -15.46 -1.47
CA SER A 223 0.90 -14.49 -0.46
C SER A 223 0.00 -13.26 -0.50
N GLY A 224 -0.15 -12.56 0.63
CA GLY A 224 -0.88 -11.29 0.67
C GLY A 224 -0.26 -10.17 -0.20
N GLY A 225 0.95 -10.38 -0.72
CA GLY A 225 1.74 -9.37 -1.45
C GLY A 225 3.12 -9.15 -0.81
N MET A 226 3.76 -8.02 -1.14
CA MET A 226 5.00 -7.59 -0.49
C MET A 226 4.84 -6.21 0.18
N SER A 227 5.52 -6.02 1.31
CA SER A 227 5.48 -4.77 2.08
C SER A 227 6.09 -3.59 1.32
N ASP A 228 5.69 -2.37 1.71
CA ASP A 228 6.18 -1.13 1.10
C ASP A 228 7.71 -0.99 1.24
N ALA A 229 8.29 -1.46 2.34
CA ALA A 229 9.74 -1.56 2.52
C ALA A 229 10.42 -2.45 1.45
N ARG A 230 9.76 -3.53 0.99
CA ARG A 230 10.26 -4.39 -0.08
C ARG A 230 10.08 -3.74 -1.46
N ILE A 231 8.97 -3.04 -1.70
CA ILE A 231 8.76 -2.24 -2.92
C ILE A 231 9.84 -1.15 -3.04
N LEU A 232 10.14 -0.44 -1.95
CA LEU A 232 11.20 0.56 -1.88
C LEU A 232 12.60 -0.04 -2.04
N ALA A 233 12.84 -1.28 -1.57
CA ALA A 233 14.08 -2.00 -1.85
C ALA A 233 14.23 -2.36 -3.35
N VAL A 234 13.13 -2.64 -4.06
CA VAL A 234 13.12 -2.81 -5.52
C VAL A 234 13.42 -1.48 -6.21
N ALA A 235 12.80 -0.37 -5.79
CA ALA A 235 13.09 0.97 -6.31
C ALA A 235 14.59 1.34 -6.20
N LYS A 236 15.21 1.11 -5.04
CA LYS A 236 16.66 1.31 -4.84
C LYS A 236 17.50 0.47 -5.81
N LYS A 237 17.15 -0.80 -6.03
CA LYS A 237 17.85 -1.68 -6.99
C LYS A 237 17.68 -1.22 -8.45
N ALA A 238 16.52 -0.67 -8.79
CA ALA A 238 16.23 -0.06 -10.08
C ALA A 238 16.83 1.35 -10.25
N LYS A 239 17.73 1.79 -9.35
CA LYS A 239 18.41 3.10 -9.40
C LYS A 239 17.44 4.30 -9.44
N VAL A 240 16.26 4.15 -8.84
CA VAL A 240 15.31 5.25 -8.63
C VAL A 240 15.99 6.37 -7.85
N GLN A 241 15.89 7.60 -8.38
CA GLN A 241 16.43 8.82 -7.78
C GLN A 241 15.45 9.40 -6.75
N SER A 242 15.88 10.43 -6.02
CA SER A 242 15.03 11.15 -5.05
C SER A 242 14.34 10.21 -4.04
N MET A 243 15.06 9.18 -3.58
CA MET A 243 14.50 8.09 -2.76
C MET A 243 13.80 8.56 -1.49
N SER A 244 14.15 9.74 -0.94
CA SER A 244 13.45 10.34 0.21
C SER A 244 12.00 10.70 -0.14
N ASP A 245 11.80 11.43 -1.24
CA ASP A 245 10.47 11.82 -1.71
C ASP A 245 9.66 10.62 -2.19
N VAL A 246 10.31 9.66 -2.86
CA VAL A 246 9.68 8.40 -3.28
C VAL A 246 9.22 7.59 -2.05
N THR A 247 10.05 7.48 -1.00
CA THR A 247 9.69 6.80 0.25
C THR A 247 8.47 7.46 0.90
N SER A 248 8.52 8.78 1.12
CA SER A 248 7.41 9.54 1.69
C SER A 248 6.12 9.41 0.87
N CYS A 249 6.22 9.44 -0.46
CA CYS A 249 5.08 9.27 -1.38
C CYS A 249 4.48 7.86 -1.34
N VAL A 250 5.31 6.83 -1.24
CA VAL A 250 4.87 5.42 -1.14
C VAL A 250 4.15 5.19 0.17
N GLU A 251 4.78 5.56 1.29
CA GLU A 251 4.25 5.33 2.65
C GLU A 251 2.96 6.11 2.92
N SER A 252 2.86 7.35 2.43
CA SER A 252 1.62 8.15 2.50
C SER A 252 0.53 7.71 1.52
N ARG A 253 0.81 6.74 0.64
CA ARG A 253 -0.09 6.28 -0.45
C ARG A 253 -0.64 7.43 -1.29
N ARG A 254 0.20 8.44 -1.57
CA ARG A 254 -0.16 9.75 -2.15
C ARG A 254 -1.06 9.68 -3.40
N PHE A 255 -0.87 8.68 -4.24
CA PHE A 255 -1.60 8.48 -5.49
C PHE A 255 -2.62 7.33 -5.44
N GLY A 256 -2.85 6.71 -4.28
CA GLY A 256 -3.77 5.57 -4.13
C GLY A 256 -5.22 5.88 -4.54
N LYS A 257 -5.69 7.12 -4.40
CA LYS A 257 -7.02 7.53 -4.93
C LYS A 257 -7.01 7.68 -6.46
N TRP A 258 -5.93 8.23 -7.02
CA TRP A 258 -5.75 8.33 -8.47
C TRP A 258 -5.68 6.94 -9.11
N VAL A 259 -4.94 5.98 -8.53
CA VAL A 259 -4.89 4.59 -9.05
C VAL A 259 -6.28 3.98 -9.13
N GLN A 260 -7.13 4.18 -8.11
CA GLN A 260 -8.51 3.69 -8.12
C GLN A 260 -9.34 4.36 -9.24
N ALA A 261 -9.21 5.67 -9.42
CA ALA A 261 -9.88 6.40 -10.49
C ALA A 261 -9.41 5.97 -11.89
N ALA A 262 -8.10 5.83 -12.10
CA ALA A 262 -7.50 5.35 -13.35
C ALA A 262 -7.92 3.90 -13.66
N SER A 263 -7.92 3.02 -12.65
CA SER A 263 -8.40 1.63 -12.78
C SER A 263 -9.88 1.60 -13.14
N ASN A 264 -10.71 2.44 -12.51
CA ASN A 264 -12.13 2.55 -12.82
C ASN A 264 -12.37 3.08 -14.25
N ARG A 265 -11.60 4.08 -14.71
CA ARG A 265 -11.65 4.51 -16.12
C ARG A 265 -11.26 3.38 -17.06
N ALA A 266 -10.19 2.66 -16.75
CA ALA A 266 -9.68 1.57 -17.58
C ALA A 266 -10.70 0.43 -17.76
N VAL A 267 -11.43 0.01 -16.71
CA VAL A 267 -12.39 -1.11 -16.80
C VAL A 267 -13.79 -0.73 -17.26
N ASN A 268 -14.17 0.55 -17.20
CA ASN A 268 -15.49 1.01 -17.68
C ASN A 268 -15.42 1.60 -19.11
N GLY A 269 -14.27 2.16 -19.49
CA GLY A 269 -14.05 2.74 -20.81
C GLY A 269 -14.77 4.08 -21.05
N PRO A 270 -14.71 4.60 -22.29
CA PRO A 270 -13.85 4.10 -23.38
C PRO A 270 -12.37 4.29 -23.06
N LEU A 271 -11.50 3.40 -23.55
CA LEU A 271 -10.06 3.64 -23.51
C LEU A 271 -9.68 4.70 -24.55
N PRO A 272 -8.93 5.76 -24.20
CA PRO A 272 -8.58 6.83 -25.14
C PRO A 272 -7.77 6.29 -26.34
N GLY A 273 -8.02 6.81 -27.54
CA GLY A 273 -7.25 6.50 -28.75
C GLY A 273 -7.21 5.02 -29.19
N THR A 274 -8.20 4.19 -28.85
CA THR A 274 -8.21 2.76 -29.25
C THR A 274 -9.61 2.24 -29.58
N LYS A 275 -9.67 1.13 -30.33
CA LYS A 275 -10.91 0.38 -30.61
C LYS A 275 -11.33 -0.52 -29.45
N VAL A 276 -10.45 -0.74 -28.46
CA VAL A 276 -10.74 -1.54 -27.26
C VAL A 276 -11.60 -0.73 -26.30
N LYS A 277 -12.80 -1.23 -25.97
CA LYS A 277 -13.73 -0.50 -25.10
C LYS A 277 -13.18 -0.32 -23.68
N ALA A 278 -12.66 -1.38 -23.07
CA ALA A 278 -12.21 -1.39 -21.68
C ALA A 278 -11.18 -2.51 -21.43
N VAL A 279 -10.41 -2.40 -20.35
CA VAL A 279 -9.54 -3.45 -19.83
C VAL A 279 -10.40 -4.53 -19.14
N SER A 280 -10.40 -5.74 -19.70
CA SER A 280 -11.04 -6.93 -19.12
C SER A 280 -10.07 -7.84 -18.35
N ALA A 281 -8.78 -7.80 -18.70
CA ALA A 281 -7.69 -8.57 -18.10
C ALA A 281 -6.36 -7.80 -18.25
N THR A 282 -5.35 -8.16 -17.45
CA THR A 282 -4.00 -7.55 -17.54
C THR A 282 -2.91 -8.60 -17.73
N PRO A 283 -1.95 -8.35 -18.65
CA PRO A 283 -1.70 -7.07 -19.30
C PRO A 283 -2.60 -6.87 -20.52
N LEU A 284 -3.24 -5.71 -20.63
CA LEU A 284 -3.77 -5.28 -21.93
C LEU A 284 -2.61 -4.67 -22.70
N VAL A 285 -2.29 -5.25 -23.86
CA VAL A 285 -1.27 -4.78 -24.78
C VAL A 285 -1.95 -4.21 -26.01
N LEU A 286 -1.69 -2.93 -26.32
CA LEU A 286 -2.12 -2.31 -27.58
C LEU A 286 -0.92 -2.00 -28.45
N LEU A 287 -1.05 -2.23 -29.75
CA LEU A 287 -0.13 -1.77 -30.80
C LEU A 287 -0.93 -0.85 -31.72
N GLY A 288 -0.59 0.44 -31.76
CA GLY A 288 -1.46 1.42 -32.41
C GLY A 288 -2.83 1.49 -31.72
N SER A 289 -3.91 1.37 -32.50
CA SER A 289 -5.29 1.31 -32.01
C SER A 289 -5.81 -0.13 -31.75
N ALA A 290 -5.01 -1.16 -32.06
CA ALA A 290 -5.40 -2.57 -32.01
C ALA A 290 -4.90 -3.28 -30.74
N GLN A 291 -5.63 -4.31 -30.30
CA GLN A 291 -5.21 -5.16 -29.19
C GLN A 291 -4.32 -6.30 -29.68
N PHE A 292 -3.19 -6.49 -29.01
CA PHE A 292 -2.39 -7.71 -29.13
C PHE A 292 -2.88 -8.74 -28.08
N VAL A 293 -3.25 -9.93 -28.54
CA VAL A 293 -3.67 -11.06 -27.68
C VAL A 293 -2.78 -12.26 -28.02
N PRO A 294 -1.78 -12.61 -27.18
CA PRO A 294 -0.92 -13.75 -27.43
C PRO A 294 -1.60 -15.07 -27.06
N SER A 295 -1.12 -16.17 -27.62
CA SER A 295 -1.41 -17.53 -27.15
C SER A 295 -0.81 -17.80 -25.75
N SER A 296 0.30 -17.13 -25.43
CA SER A 296 0.90 -17.07 -24.11
C SER A 296 1.68 -15.77 -23.94
N TYR A 297 1.45 -15.05 -22.85
CA TYR A 297 2.21 -13.84 -22.50
C TYR A 297 3.73 -14.08 -22.38
N SER A 298 4.16 -15.33 -22.21
CA SER A 298 5.57 -15.72 -22.19
C SER A 298 6.24 -15.81 -23.57
N ASN A 299 5.48 -15.75 -24.68
CA ASN A 299 6.00 -15.93 -26.03
C ASN A 299 6.37 -14.59 -26.71
N SER A 300 7.64 -14.20 -26.60
CA SER A 300 8.14 -12.95 -27.20
C SER A 300 8.06 -12.91 -28.73
N LYS A 301 8.07 -14.07 -29.41
CA LYS A 301 8.03 -14.14 -30.88
C LYS A 301 6.69 -13.67 -31.46
N GLU A 302 5.59 -13.84 -30.72
CA GLU A 302 4.27 -13.38 -31.16
C GLU A 302 4.18 -11.84 -31.14
N LEU A 303 4.68 -11.19 -30.08
CA LEU A 303 4.72 -9.72 -30.03
C LEU A 303 5.62 -9.16 -31.13
N ALA A 304 6.76 -9.80 -31.41
CA ALA A 304 7.66 -9.37 -32.49
C ALA A 304 7.01 -9.47 -33.87
N ARG A 305 6.21 -10.51 -34.14
CA ARG A 305 5.44 -10.64 -35.40
C ARG A 305 4.36 -9.56 -35.50
N ALA A 306 3.55 -9.40 -34.46
CA ALA A 306 2.49 -8.39 -34.43
C ALA A 306 3.03 -6.96 -34.56
N PHE A 307 4.22 -6.69 -34.02
CA PHE A 307 4.92 -5.41 -34.20
C PHE A 307 5.36 -5.18 -35.65
N VAL A 308 5.94 -6.18 -36.31
CA VAL A 308 6.32 -6.10 -37.74
C VAL A 308 5.09 -5.96 -38.64
N GLU A 309 4.00 -6.67 -38.34
CA GLU A 309 2.72 -6.55 -39.07
C GLU A 309 2.13 -5.14 -38.93
N ALA A 310 2.14 -4.58 -37.72
CA ALA A 310 1.71 -3.20 -37.47
C ALA A 310 2.60 -2.17 -38.19
N ASN A 311 3.91 -2.42 -38.29
CA ASN A 311 4.84 -1.53 -39.00
C ASN A 311 4.77 -1.67 -40.53
N GLY A 312 4.38 -2.84 -41.04
CA GLY A 312 4.22 -3.09 -42.47
C GLY A 312 2.90 -2.59 -43.04
N GLY A 313 1.85 -2.50 -42.21
CA GLY A 313 0.51 -2.05 -42.62
C GLY A 313 0.44 -0.61 -43.11
N ASP A 314 1.35 0.27 -42.65
CA ASP A 314 1.46 1.64 -43.16
C ASP A 314 2.21 1.71 -44.49
N PHE A 315 3.17 0.80 -44.76
CA PHE A 315 3.89 0.77 -46.03
C PHE A 315 2.97 0.38 -47.21
N THR A 316 1.93 -0.42 -46.94
CA THR A 316 0.97 -0.86 -47.96
C THR A 316 -0.18 0.13 -48.24
N GLN A 317 -0.25 1.27 -47.53
CA GLN A 317 -1.28 2.29 -47.80
C GLN A 317 -0.82 3.41 -48.75
N ASP A 318 0.49 3.59 -48.96
CA ASP A 318 1.03 4.51 -49.98
C ASP A 318 1.20 3.86 -51.38
N GLU A 319 1.25 2.53 -51.51
CA GLU A 319 1.22 1.83 -52.81
C GLU A 319 -0.18 1.70 -53.43
N SER A 320 -1.03 2.73 -53.28
CA SER A 320 -2.27 2.89 -54.05
C SER A 320 -2.23 4.09 -55.01
N ALA A 321 -1.03 4.52 -55.41
CA ALA A 321 -0.80 5.32 -56.60
C ALA A 321 -0.51 4.39 -57.81
N SER A 322 -1.55 3.69 -58.29
CA SER A 322 -1.44 2.87 -59.51
C SER A 322 -0.98 3.73 -60.69
N PRO A 323 0.08 3.34 -61.43
CA PRO A 323 0.55 4.12 -62.57
C PRO A 323 -0.49 4.09 -63.69
N SER A 324 -1.14 5.23 -63.91
CA SER A 324 -2.07 5.40 -65.03
C SER A 324 -1.33 5.11 -66.35
N PRO A 325 -1.79 4.16 -67.18
CA PRO A 325 -1.14 3.88 -68.46
C PRO A 325 -1.34 5.08 -69.40
N SER A 326 -0.24 5.78 -69.68
CA SER A 326 -0.22 6.88 -70.65
C SER A 326 -0.68 6.37 -72.02
N PRO A 327 -1.63 7.03 -72.70
CA PRO A 327 -2.15 6.55 -73.98
C PRO A 327 -1.08 6.65 -75.06
N SER A 328 -0.79 5.53 -75.73
CA SER A 328 0.09 5.49 -76.89
C SER A 328 -0.39 6.45 -77.97
N ALA A 329 0.47 7.39 -78.38
CA ALA A 329 0.23 8.22 -79.54
C ALA A 329 0.30 7.36 -80.82
N SER A 330 -0.82 7.21 -81.52
CA SER A 330 -0.82 6.64 -82.87
C SER A 330 0.02 7.51 -83.80
N SER A 331 1.05 6.94 -84.43
CA SER A 331 1.79 7.64 -85.48
C SER A 331 0.97 7.70 -86.77
N SER A 332 0.61 8.91 -87.18
CA SER A 332 0.12 9.16 -88.53
C SER A 332 1.30 9.18 -89.51
N ALA A 333 1.38 8.16 -90.37
CA ALA A 333 2.26 8.14 -91.53
C ALA A 333 1.62 8.94 -92.70
N PRO A 334 2.42 9.55 -93.59
CA PRO A 334 1.93 10.53 -94.56
C PRO A 334 1.37 9.93 -95.86
N ALA A 335 0.66 10.76 -96.62
CA ALA A 335 0.11 10.44 -97.93
C ALA A 335 1.17 10.42 -99.05
N ALA A 336 0.96 9.56 -100.06
CA ALA A 336 1.36 9.74 -101.46
C ALA A 336 0.75 8.64 -102.35
N GLY A 337 0.34 8.98 -103.58
CA GLY A 337 0.00 8.04 -104.66
C GLY A 337 -1.46 7.98 -105.02
#